data_AF-A0A182RNU1-F1
#
_entry.id   AF-A0A182RNU1-F1
#
_cell.length_a   1.000
_cell.length_b   1.000
_cell.length_c   1.000
_cell.angle_alpha   90.00
_cell.angle_beta   90.00
_cell.angle_gamma   90.00
#
_symmetry.space_group_name_H-M   'P 1'
#
loop_
_entity.id
_entity.type
_entity.pdbx_description
1 polymer ?
#
loop_
_entity_poly.entity_id
_entity_poly.type
_entity_poly.pdbx_seq_one_letter_code
_entity_poly.pdbx_strand_id
1 'polypeptide(L)'
;MKKKVLLMGKSGSGKTSMRSIIFANYIARDTRRLGATIDVEHSHVRFLGNLVLNLWDCGGQESFMEQYFASQKDNIFRNVEVLIYVFDVESRELDKDMHYYQSCLEALLVNSPNAKIFCLVHKMDLVAEEQRDIIFKEREEDLKRCSRPLECTAFRTSIWDETLYRAWSSIVYQLIPNVKALEHSLNYFANVVDADEVLLFERATFLVISHCQRKQHRDSHRFEKVSNIIKQFKLSCSKLGAKFSSMEVRNSVFAAFIDTFTSNTYVMVVMSDPSIPSEATLINIRNARKYFEELENPNSSTGGNNHHLHHAAINHGGGHGLVNGGTHPNHYAGSGGGYHQYAGQQQQQQQLYQQQQQAHHLTQYQSYHHNTTTNAYH
;
A
#
# COMPACT_ATOMS: atom_id res chain seq x y z
N MET A 1 -4.84 -10.67 15.84
CA MET A 1 -4.57 -9.71 16.94
C MET A 1 -5.34 -8.43 16.68
N LYS A 2 -6.06 -7.90 17.66
CA LYS A 2 -6.85 -6.67 17.53
C LYS A 2 -6.05 -5.51 18.13
N LYS A 3 -5.91 -4.40 17.39
CA LYS A 3 -5.23 -3.18 17.84
C LYS A 3 -6.22 -2.01 17.78
N LYS A 4 -6.47 -1.36 18.91
CA LYS A 4 -7.37 -0.20 18.99
C LYS A 4 -6.61 1.07 18.59
N VAL A 5 -7.14 1.77 17.61
CA VAL A 5 -6.57 3.01 17.08
C VAL A 5 -7.61 4.11 17.22
N LEU A 6 -7.33 5.10 18.06
CA LEU A 6 -8.17 6.28 18.21
C LEU A 6 -7.83 7.29 17.13
N LEU A 7 -8.84 7.81 16.44
CA LEU A 7 -8.73 8.92 15.50
C LEU A 7 -9.54 10.10 16.04
N MET A 8 -8.84 11.09 16.59
CA MET A 8 -9.43 12.23 17.30
C MET A 8 -8.95 13.57 16.76
N GLY A 9 -9.63 14.65 17.14
CA GLY A 9 -9.39 16.00 16.67
C GLY A 9 -10.69 16.74 16.40
N LYS A 10 -10.63 18.07 16.31
CA LYS A 10 -11.81 18.94 16.16
C LYS A 10 -12.68 18.58 14.94
N SER A 11 -13.96 18.90 15.01
CA SER A 11 -14.90 18.76 13.89
C SER A 11 -14.35 19.49 12.65
N GLY A 12 -14.50 18.88 11.48
CA GLY A 12 -13.99 19.44 10.23
C GLY A 12 -12.49 19.26 9.96
N SER A 13 -11.70 18.70 10.90
CA SER A 13 -10.25 18.52 10.70
C SER A 13 -9.84 17.47 9.66
N GLY A 14 -10.79 16.69 9.10
CA GLY A 14 -10.52 15.74 8.00
C GLY A 14 -10.33 14.27 8.41
N LYS A 15 -10.61 13.89 9.66
CA LYS A 15 -10.50 12.51 10.19
C LYS A 15 -11.17 11.46 9.30
N THR A 16 -12.48 11.59 9.09
CA THR A 16 -13.30 10.67 8.30
C THR A 16 -12.89 10.65 6.83
N SER A 17 -12.42 11.77 6.29
CA SER A 17 -11.87 11.86 4.93
C SER A 17 -10.63 11.00 4.78
N MET A 18 -9.68 11.08 5.73
CA MET A 18 -8.47 10.26 5.73
C MET A 18 -8.79 8.77 5.83
N ARG A 19 -9.64 8.37 6.79
CA ARG A 19 -10.09 6.98 6.94
C ARG A 19 -10.71 6.46 5.66
N SER A 20 -11.59 7.24 5.03
CA SER A 20 -12.30 6.84 3.81
C SER A 20 -11.38 6.66 2.62
N ILE A 21 -10.37 7.52 2.46
CA ILE A 21 -9.40 7.41 1.36
C ILE A 21 -8.55 6.14 1.51
N ILE A 22 -7.97 5.93 2.69
CA ILE A 22 -7.05 4.81 2.93
C ILE A 22 -7.80 3.47 2.93
N PHE A 23 -8.91 3.39 3.67
CA PHE A 23 -9.57 2.11 3.99
C PHE A 23 -10.89 1.86 3.25
N ALA A 24 -11.53 2.89 2.68
CA ALA A 24 -12.83 2.76 2.01
C ALA A 24 -12.78 3.08 0.50
N ASN A 25 -11.58 3.24 -0.08
CA ASN A 25 -11.39 3.47 -1.52
C ASN A 25 -12.01 4.79 -2.04
N TYR A 26 -12.22 5.77 -1.17
CA TYR A 26 -12.66 7.10 -1.61
C TYR A 26 -11.53 7.81 -2.35
N ILE A 27 -11.89 8.58 -3.38
CA ILE A 27 -11.00 9.61 -3.92
C ILE A 27 -11.20 10.91 -3.13
N ALA A 28 -10.19 11.78 -3.10
CA ALA A 28 -10.19 13.02 -2.33
C ALA A 28 -11.47 13.87 -2.56
N ARG A 29 -11.89 14.00 -3.83
CA ARG A 29 -13.09 14.74 -4.23
C ARG A 29 -14.37 14.23 -3.58
N ASP A 30 -14.49 12.92 -3.40
CA ASP A 30 -15.72 12.29 -2.89
C ASP A 30 -15.90 12.53 -1.39
N THR A 31 -14.83 12.88 -0.68
CA THR A 31 -14.87 13.16 0.76
C THR A 31 -15.68 14.42 1.11
N ARG A 32 -15.94 15.31 0.14
CA ARG A 32 -16.81 16.48 0.32
C ARG A 32 -18.26 16.13 0.65
N ARG A 33 -18.68 14.90 0.37
CA ARG A 33 -20.04 14.40 0.64
C ARG A 33 -20.18 13.79 2.03
N LEU A 34 -19.09 13.66 2.77
CA LEU A 34 -19.11 13.09 4.12
C LEU A 34 -19.76 14.09 5.07
N GLY A 35 -20.77 13.62 5.81
CA GLY A 35 -21.39 14.39 6.89
C GLY A 35 -20.52 14.41 8.14
N ALA A 36 -20.95 15.18 9.14
CA ALA A 36 -20.31 15.16 10.44
C ALA A 36 -20.52 13.80 11.12
N THR A 37 -19.45 13.20 11.65
CA THR A 37 -19.53 11.97 12.44
C THR A 37 -20.31 12.24 13.71
N ILE A 38 -21.30 11.40 13.97
CA ILE A 38 -22.10 11.40 15.19
C ILE A 38 -21.45 10.41 16.14
N ASP A 39 -21.02 10.89 17.30
CA ASP A 39 -20.32 10.10 18.29
C ASP A 39 -19.12 9.31 17.69
N VAL A 40 -18.94 8.02 18.00
CA VAL A 40 -17.82 7.21 17.50
C VAL A 40 -18.28 6.28 16.37
N GLU A 41 -17.65 6.40 15.20
CA GLU A 41 -17.82 5.43 14.12
C GLU A 41 -16.71 4.38 14.19
N HIS A 42 -17.11 3.10 14.36
CA HIS A 42 -16.18 1.98 14.42
C HIS A 42 -15.93 1.39 13.04
N SER A 43 -14.66 1.16 12.70
CA SER A 43 -14.25 0.43 11.49
C SER A 43 -13.27 -0.69 11.86
N HIS A 44 -13.58 -1.91 11.41
CA HIS A 44 -12.72 -3.08 11.58
C HIS A 44 -11.98 -3.38 10.29
N VAL A 45 -10.72 -2.98 10.21
CA VAL A 45 -9.88 -3.19 9.01
C VAL A 45 -8.97 -4.37 9.27
N ARG A 46 -9.12 -5.43 8.47
CA ARG A 46 -8.14 -6.53 8.45
C ARG A 46 -6.93 -6.08 7.62
N PHE A 47 -5.75 -6.19 8.21
CA PHE A 47 -4.49 -5.78 7.64
C PHE A 47 -3.52 -6.97 7.74
N LEU A 48 -2.81 -7.32 6.65
CA LEU A 48 -1.88 -8.45 6.64
C LEU A 48 -2.45 -9.78 7.18
N GLY A 49 -3.73 -10.04 6.89
CA GLY A 49 -4.42 -11.27 7.30
C GLY A 49 -4.79 -11.35 8.79
N ASN A 50 -3.80 -11.32 9.69
CA ASN A 50 -3.97 -11.61 11.11
C ASN A 50 -4.09 -10.36 12.02
N LEU A 51 -3.67 -9.19 11.54
CA LEU A 51 -3.79 -7.92 12.25
C LEU A 51 -5.16 -7.31 11.94
N VAL A 52 -5.87 -6.89 12.99
CA VAL A 52 -7.15 -6.20 12.86
C VAL A 52 -7.01 -4.84 13.52
N LEU A 53 -7.07 -3.79 12.71
CA LEU A 53 -7.11 -2.41 13.16
C LEU A 53 -8.57 -2.07 13.49
N ASN A 54 -8.84 -1.83 14.77
CA ASN A 54 -10.11 -1.30 15.24
C ASN A 54 -9.99 0.22 15.28
N LEU A 55 -10.36 0.86 14.18
CA LEU A 55 -10.37 2.32 14.05
C LEU A 55 -11.61 2.89 14.73
N TRP A 56 -11.40 3.83 15.65
CA TRP A 56 -12.43 4.58 16.34
C TRP A 56 -12.36 6.02 15.82
N ASP A 57 -13.20 6.33 14.83
CA ASP A 57 -13.32 7.67 14.26
C ASP A 57 -14.26 8.49 15.15
N CYS A 58 -13.68 9.29 16.04
CA CYS A 58 -14.42 10.04 17.05
C CYS A 58 -14.93 11.37 16.48
N GLY A 59 -16.22 11.64 16.63
CA GLY A 59 -16.85 12.91 16.27
C GLY A 59 -16.22 14.06 17.05
N GLY A 60 -15.69 15.05 16.33
CA GLY A 60 -14.95 16.16 16.92
C GLY A 60 -15.81 17.36 17.36
N GLN A 61 -17.13 17.17 17.48
CA GLN A 61 -18.03 18.24 17.93
C GLN A 61 -17.86 18.43 19.44
N GLU A 62 -18.00 19.66 19.93
CA GLU A 62 -17.66 20.00 21.33
C GLU A 62 -18.44 19.16 22.35
N SER A 63 -19.74 18.97 22.12
CA SER A 63 -20.60 18.14 22.96
C SER A 63 -20.14 16.69 23.06
N PHE A 64 -19.61 16.11 21.98
CA PHE A 64 -19.06 14.75 21.99
C PHE A 64 -17.70 14.71 22.68
N MET A 65 -16.82 15.69 22.41
CA MET A 65 -15.51 15.77 23.07
C MET A 65 -15.64 15.85 24.60
N GLU A 66 -16.56 16.67 25.10
CA GLU A 66 -16.85 16.75 26.54
C GLU A 66 -17.33 15.41 27.12
N GLN A 67 -18.19 14.69 26.40
CA GLN A 67 -18.64 13.35 26.81
C GLN A 67 -17.50 12.33 26.84
N TYR A 68 -16.55 12.40 25.89
CA TYR A 68 -15.38 11.53 25.86
C TYR A 68 -14.47 11.73 27.07
N PHE A 69 -14.35 12.95 27.59
CA PHE A 69 -13.52 13.22 28.76
C PHE A 69 -14.26 13.08 30.09
N ALA A 70 -15.60 13.09 30.07
CA ALA A 70 -16.43 12.89 31.25
C ALA A 70 -16.95 11.45 31.33
N SER A 71 -18.15 11.18 30.82
CA SER A 71 -18.89 9.94 31.06
C SER A 71 -18.32 8.73 30.31
N GLN A 72 -17.66 8.93 29.16
CA GLN A 72 -17.15 7.84 28.32
C GLN A 72 -15.64 7.61 28.44
N LYS A 73 -14.95 8.31 29.36
CA LYS A 73 -13.47 8.33 29.45
C LYS A 73 -12.86 6.93 29.48
N ASP A 74 -13.35 6.06 30.35
CA ASP A 74 -12.80 4.71 30.50
C ASP A 74 -13.04 3.85 29.25
N ASN A 75 -14.19 4.01 28.59
CA ASN A 75 -14.50 3.26 27.37
C ASN A 75 -13.62 3.70 26.19
N ILE A 76 -13.44 5.00 26.02
CA ILE A 76 -12.68 5.57 24.91
C ILE A 76 -11.18 5.32 25.09
N PHE A 77 -10.62 5.62 26.27
CA PHE A 77 -9.17 5.67 26.45
C PHE A 77 -8.53 4.38 26.97
N ARG A 78 -9.31 3.32 27.24
CA ARG A 78 -8.77 2.01 27.63
C ARG A 78 -8.34 1.16 26.42
N ASN A 79 -7.25 0.41 26.62
CA ASN A 79 -6.65 -0.52 25.66
C ASN A 79 -6.29 0.14 24.31
N VAL A 80 -5.88 1.40 24.34
CA VAL A 80 -5.48 2.16 23.15
C VAL A 80 -4.04 1.81 22.81
N GLU A 81 -3.79 1.42 21.57
CA GLU A 81 -2.45 1.11 21.07
C GLU A 81 -1.85 2.32 20.37
N VAL A 82 -2.69 3.08 19.66
CA VAL A 82 -2.32 4.29 18.93
C VAL A 82 -3.39 5.35 19.10
N LEU A 83 -2.96 6.59 19.37
CA LEU A 83 -3.74 7.80 19.14
C LEU A 83 -3.22 8.50 17.88
N ILE A 84 -4.12 8.77 16.95
CA ILE A 84 -3.90 9.68 15.83
C ILE A 84 -4.73 10.93 16.11
N TYR A 85 -4.08 12.04 16.45
CA TYR A 85 -4.74 13.31 16.67
C TYR A 85 -4.54 14.24 15.48
N VAL A 86 -5.63 14.80 14.97
CA VAL A 86 -5.66 15.54 13.71
C VAL A 86 -5.94 17.01 13.97
N PHE A 87 -4.99 17.86 13.60
CA PHE A 87 -5.08 19.32 13.66
C PHE A 87 -5.38 19.87 12.27
N ASP A 88 -6.32 20.81 12.21
CA ASP A 88 -6.57 21.58 10.99
C ASP A 88 -5.58 22.74 10.94
N VAL A 89 -4.77 22.85 9.88
CA VAL A 89 -3.80 23.93 9.75
C VAL A 89 -4.44 25.32 9.69
N GLU A 90 -5.69 25.42 9.24
CA GLU A 90 -6.45 26.69 9.19
C GLU A 90 -7.26 26.96 10.47
N SER A 91 -7.09 26.16 11.51
CA SER A 91 -7.84 26.37 12.75
C SER A 91 -7.53 27.74 13.35
N ARG A 92 -8.59 28.48 13.67
CA ARG A 92 -8.53 29.79 14.33
C ARG A 92 -8.55 29.68 15.85
N GLU A 93 -8.81 28.49 16.40
CA GLU A 93 -8.96 28.24 17.83
C GLU A 93 -7.86 27.29 18.33
N LEU A 94 -6.61 27.65 18.05
CA LEU A 94 -5.43 26.81 18.31
C LEU A 94 -5.31 26.45 19.80
N ASP A 95 -5.56 27.40 20.70
CA ASP A 95 -5.49 27.15 22.15
C ASP A 95 -6.52 26.09 22.58
N LYS A 96 -7.73 26.14 22.00
CA LYS A 96 -8.80 25.16 22.27
C LYS A 96 -8.46 23.79 21.71
N ASP A 97 -7.90 23.74 20.49
CA ASP A 97 -7.44 22.49 19.87
C ASP A 97 -6.34 21.82 20.70
N MET A 98 -5.40 22.62 21.21
CA MET A 98 -4.33 22.16 22.10
C MET A 98 -4.86 21.72 23.45
N HIS A 99 -5.86 22.40 24.02
CA HIS A 99 -6.49 22.00 25.27
C HIS A 99 -7.17 20.62 25.15
N TYR A 100 -7.94 20.40 24.08
CA TYR A 100 -8.54 19.09 23.82
C TYR A 100 -7.49 18.01 23.57
N TYR A 101 -6.40 18.34 22.88
CA TYR A 101 -5.29 17.43 22.67
C TYR A 101 -4.64 17.01 24.00
N GLN A 102 -4.33 17.96 24.87
CA GLN A 102 -3.76 17.69 26.19
C GLN A 102 -4.71 16.85 27.06
N SER A 103 -6.02 17.11 26.99
CA SER A 103 -7.04 16.32 27.68
C SER A 103 -7.05 14.84 27.22
N CYS A 104 -6.86 14.59 25.91
CA CYS A 104 -6.66 13.23 25.39
C CYS A 104 -5.38 12.58 25.95
N LEU A 105 -4.28 13.32 26.01
CA LEU A 105 -3.02 12.80 26.52
C LEU A 105 -3.09 12.45 28.01
N GLU A 106 -3.73 13.29 28.83
CA GLU A 106 -3.96 13.01 30.24
C GLU A 106 -4.82 11.76 30.43
N ALA A 107 -5.87 11.61 29.63
CA ALA A 107 -6.71 10.42 29.66
C ALA A 107 -5.94 9.15 29.25
N LEU A 108 -5.06 9.25 28.25
CA LEU A 108 -4.19 8.14 27.82
C LEU A 108 -3.12 7.80 28.85
N LEU A 109 -2.51 8.80 29.50
CA LEU A 109 -1.46 8.57 30.49
C LEU A 109 -1.98 7.72 31.66
N VAL A 110 -3.26 7.87 32.01
CA VAL A 110 -3.93 7.07 33.05
C VAL A 110 -4.38 5.71 32.53
N ASN A 111 -5.00 5.65 31.34
CA ASN A 111 -5.73 4.46 30.89
C ASN A 111 -4.96 3.55 29.93
N SER A 112 -4.00 4.10 29.18
CA SER A 112 -3.20 3.42 28.16
C SER A 112 -1.82 4.10 28.02
N PRO A 113 -0.96 4.06 29.05
CA PRO A 113 0.31 4.83 29.08
C PRO A 113 1.31 4.42 27.98
N ASN A 114 1.16 3.21 27.42
CA ASN A 114 2.01 2.70 26.33
C ASN A 114 1.46 3.04 24.93
N ALA A 115 0.38 3.82 24.84
CA ALA A 115 -0.19 4.21 23.56
C ALA A 115 0.79 5.09 22.78
N LYS A 116 1.00 4.76 21.51
CA LYS A 116 1.83 5.55 20.60
C LYS A 116 1.04 6.75 20.09
N ILE A 117 1.64 7.94 20.10
CA ILE A 117 0.95 9.17 19.73
C ILE A 117 1.48 9.70 18.40
N PHE A 118 0.55 9.94 17.49
CA PHE A 118 0.79 10.57 16.21
C PHE A 118 -0.06 11.82 16.06
N CYS A 119 0.56 12.91 15.64
CA CYS A 119 -0.10 14.18 15.38
C CYS A 119 -0.05 14.48 13.90
N LEU A 120 -1.21 14.68 13.27
CA LEU A 120 -1.30 15.03 11.86
C LEU A 120 -1.68 16.51 11.74
N VAL A 121 -0.75 17.35 11.28
CA VAL A 121 -1.06 18.70 10.83
C VAL A 121 -1.65 18.57 9.43
N HIS A 122 -2.97 18.66 9.34
CA HIS A 122 -3.74 18.30 8.16
C HIS A 122 -4.19 19.51 7.35
N LYS A 123 -4.64 19.24 6.11
CA LYS A 123 -5.02 20.25 5.11
C LYS A 123 -3.88 21.18 4.68
N MET A 124 -2.64 20.65 4.69
CA MET A 124 -1.45 21.40 4.33
C MET A 124 -1.42 21.87 2.86
N ASP A 125 -2.34 21.35 2.03
CA ASP A 125 -2.61 21.87 0.69
C ASP A 125 -3.08 23.33 0.68
N LEU A 126 -3.72 23.80 1.75
CA LEU A 126 -4.21 25.17 1.89
C LEU A 126 -3.09 26.17 2.22
N VAL A 127 -1.93 25.67 2.62
CA VAL A 127 -0.72 26.47 2.85
C VAL A 127 0.10 26.52 1.57
N ALA A 128 0.61 27.72 1.24
CA ALA A 128 1.53 27.91 0.13
C ALA A 128 2.79 27.03 0.28
N GLU A 129 3.23 26.39 -0.81
CA GLU A 129 4.28 25.36 -0.78
C GLU A 129 5.56 25.80 -0.05
N GLU A 130 5.99 27.04 -0.32
CA GLU A 130 7.18 27.67 0.28
C GLU A 130 7.10 27.82 1.81
N GLN A 131 5.88 27.89 2.37
CA GLN A 131 5.65 28.07 3.80
C GLN A 131 5.37 26.76 4.54
N ARG A 132 5.09 25.66 3.82
CA ARG A 132 4.66 24.39 4.43
C ARG A 132 5.69 23.82 5.40
N ASP A 133 6.98 23.89 5.07
CA ASP A 133 8.04 23.37 5.94
C ASP A 133 8.20 24.21 7.21
N ILE A 134 8.10 25.54 7.08
CA ILE A 134 8.27 26.47 8.21
C ILE A 134 7.12 26.28 9.20
N ILE A 135 5.88 26.35 8.71
CA ILE A 135 4.69 26.18 9.54
C ILE A 135 4.67 24.79 10.20
N PHE A 136 5.02 23.73 9.44
CA PHE A 136 5.03 22.39 10.02
C PHE A 136 6.07 22.24 11.15
N LYS A 137 7.28 22.78 10.99
CA LYS A 137 8.32 22.70 12.02
C LYS A 137 7.91 23.41 13.31
N GLU A 138 7.34 24.60 13.20
CA GLU A 138 6.82 25.35 14.35
C GLU A 138 5.75 24.55 15.10
N ARG A 139 4.77 24.01 14.37
CA ARG A 139 3.72 23.16 14.95
C ARG A 139 4.26 21.88 15.56
N GLU A 140 5.24 21.24 14.91
CA GLU A 140 5.87 20.02 15.41
C GLU A 140 6.57 20.26 16.76
N GLU A 141 7.28 21.38 16.90
CA GLU A 141 7.96 21.74 18.15
C GLU A 141 6.95 21.98 19.28
N ASP A 142 5.87 22.72 19.00
CA ASP A 142 4.79 22.96 19.96
C ASP A 142 4.13 21.66 20.40
N LEU A 143 3.79 20.80 19.45
CA LEU A 143 3.16 19.50 19.72
C LEU A 143 4.08 18.63 20.58
N LYS A 144 5.37 18.51 20.24
CA LYS A 144 6.34 17.74 21.04
C LYS A 144 6.49 18.29 22.45
N ARG A 145 6.48 19.62 22.62
CA ARG A 145 6.55 20.26 23.93
C ARG A 145 5.30 19.96 24.77
N CYS A 146 4.11 20.12 24.18
CA CYS A 146 2.83 19.88 24.84
C CYS A 146 2.52 18.40 25.08
N SER A 147 3.22 17.48 24.39
CA SER A 147 3.01 16.05 24.54
C SER A 147 3.66 15.45 25.78
N ARG A 148 4.64 16.14 26.37
CA ARG A 148 5.43 15.61 27.49
C ARG A 148 4.52 15.26 28.67
N PRO A 149 4.77 14.13 29.36
CA PRO A 149 5.94 13.25 29.23
C PRO A 149 5.87 12.22 28.10
N LEU A 150 4.77 12.16 27.35
CA LEU A 150 4.60 11.20 26.26
C LEU A 150 5.34 11.67 25.01
N GLU A 151 5.87 10.72 24.24
CA GLU A 151 6.48 11.01 22.94
C GLU A 151 5.43 11.04 21.84
N CYS A 152 5.51 12.06 20.98
CA CYS A 152 4.66 12.14 19.79
C CYS A 152 5.50 12.23 18.50
N THR A 153 4.97 11.66 17.43
CA THR A 153 5.50 11.82 16.07
C THR A 153 4.54 12.66 15.24
N ALA A 154 5.03 13.75 14.64
CA ALA A 154 4.19 14.63 13.84
C ALA A 154 4.36 14.36 12.33
N PHE A 155 3.29 14.54 11.57
CA PHE A 155 3.31 14.55 10.11
C PHE A 155 2.51 15.72 9.57
N ARG A 156 3.02 16.37 8.52
CA ARG A 156 2.20 17.20 7.64
C ARG A 156 1.45 16.29 6.68
N THR A 157 0.16 16.54 6.48
CA THR A 157 -0.68 15.69 5.64
C THR A 157 -1.67 16.50 4.80
N SER A 158 -1.96 15.99 3.62
CA SER A 158 -3.07 16.42 2.77
C SER A 158 -3.74 15.21 2.12
N ILE A 159 -5.04 15.30 1.88
CA ILE A 159 -5.76 14.29 1.08
C ILE A 159 -5.47 14.40 -0.43
N TRP A 160 -4.80 15.48 -0.86
CA TRP A 160 -4.55 15.77 -2.27
C TRP A 160 -3.19 15.29 -2.77
N ASP A 161 -2.34 14.79 -1.88
CA ASP A 161 -0.99 14.33 -2.19
C ASP A 161 -0.62 13.04 -1.45
N GLU A 162 0.61 12.56 -1.67
CA GLU A 162 1.15 11.33 -1.11
C GLU A 162 1.42 11.39 0.40
N THR A 163 1.43 12.58 1.02
CA THR A 163 1.84 12.74 2.43
C THR A 163 0.94 11.98 3.38
N LEU A 164 -0.34 11.80 3.02
CA LEU A 164 -1.28 10.96 3.76
C LEU A 164 -0.83 9.49 3.80
N TYR A 165 -0.37 8.93 2.67
CA TYR A 165 0.13 7.55 2.60
C TYR A 165 1.40 7.39 3.41
N ARG A 166 2.29 8.40 3.41
CA ARG A 166 3.50 8.39 4.25
C ARG A 166 3.15 8.28 5.73
N ALA A 167 2.25 9.14 6.22
CA ALA A 167 1.82 9.14 7.61
C ALA A 167 1.17 7.81 8.01
N TRP A 168 0.19 7.34 7.24
CA TRP A 168 -0.50 6.08 7.55
C TRP A 168 0.40 4.86 7.43
N SER A 169 1.34 4.82 6.48
CA SER A 169 2.31 3.72 6.37
C SER A 169 3.18 3.69 7.63
N SER A 170 3.68 4.84 8.10
CA SER A 170 4.46 4.91 9.34
C SER A 170 3.65 4.49 10.57
N ILE A 171 2.39 4.90 10.67
CA ILE A 171 1.52 4.55 11.80
C ILE A 171 1.25 3.05 11.82
N VAL A 172 0.87 2.47 10.68
CA VAL A 172 0.55 1.05 10.58
C VAL A 172 1.80 0.19 10.75
N TYR A 173 2.95 0.61 10.20
CA TYR A 173 4.23 -0.07 10.41
C TYR A 173 4.52 -0.33 11.90
N GLN A 174 4.23 0.65 12.76
CA GLN A 174 4.40 0.54 14.21
C GLN A 174 3.47 -0.47 14.90
N LEU A 175 2.44 -0.96 14.21
CA LEU A 175 1.46 -1.95 14.69
C LEU A 175 1.69 -3.35 14.12
N ILE A 176 2.56 -3.49 13.11
CA ILE A 176 2.81 -4.77 12.44
C ILE A 176 3.67 -5.66 13.33
N PRO A 177 3.18 -6.86 13.72
CA PRO A 177 3.98 -7.83 14.43
C PRO A 177 5.09 -8.38 13.52
N ASN A 178 6.24 -8.75 14.09
CA ASN A 178 7.33 -9.44 13.37
C ASN A 178 7.91 -8.68 12.16
N VAL A 179 7.78 -7.35 12.11
CA VAL A 179 8.26 -6.53 10.98
C VAL A 179 9.75 -6.76 10.66
N LYS A 180 10.58 -7.03 11.68
CA LYS A 180 12.01 -7.35 11.49
C LYS A 180 12.25 -8.64 10.70
N ALA A 181 11.42 -9.68 10.93
CA ALA A 181 11.54 -10.93 10.19
C ALA A 181 11.13 -10.75 8.72
N LEU A 182 10.10 -9.92 8.50
CA LEU A 182 9.65 -9.53 7.17
C LEU A 182 10.73 -8.74 6.42
N GLU A 183 11.37 -7.77 7.08
CA GLU A 183 12.49 -7.01 6.54
C GLU A 183 13.68 -7.91 6.18
N HIS A 184 14.08 -8.81 7.08
CA HIS A 184 15.17 -9.75 6.80
C HIS A 184 14.87 -10.63 5.59
N SER A 185 13.65 -11.15 5.52
CA SER A 185 13.15 -11.97 4.41
C SER A 185 13.13 -11.22 3.09
N LEU A 186 12.70 -9.95 3.13
CA LEU A 186 12.67 -9.09 1.95
C LEU A 186 14.07 -8.72 1.46
N ASN A 187 15.01 -8.48 2.38
CA ASN A 187 16.42 -8.26 2.05
C ASN A 187 17.04 -9.52 1.41
N TYR A 188 16.78 -10.71 1.97
CA TYR A 188 17.23 -11.97 1.38
C TYR A 188 16.66 -12.15 -0.04
N PHE A 189 15.35 -11.93 -0.21
CA PHE A 189 14.71 -12.01 -1.52
C PHE A 189 15.33 -11.03 -2.52
N ALA A 190 15.53 -9.76 -2.13
CA ALA A 190 16.16 -8.75 -2.98
C ALA A 190 17.57 -9.16 -3.45
N ASN A 191 18.35 -9.84 -2.60
CA ASN A 191 19.66 -10.38 -2.97
C ASN A 191 19.55 -11.54 -3.97
N VAL A 192 18.59 -12.44 -3.79
CA VAL A 192 18.39 -13.59 -4.69
C VAL A 192 17.98 -13.14 -6.10
N VAL A 193 17.14 -12.11 -6.19
CA VAL A 193 16.71 -11.57 -7.49
C VAL A 193 17.65 -10.51 -8.05
N ASP A 194 18.72 -10.18 -7.33
CA ASP A 194 19.62 -9.06 -7.61
C ASP A 194 18.90 -7.72 -7.91
N ALA A 195 17.86 -7.42 -7.14
CA ALA A 195 17.08 -6.20 -7.28
C ALA A 195 17.79 -4.98 -6.68
N ASP A 196 17.58 -3.81 -7.27
CA ASP A 196 18.03 -2.54 -6.72
C ASP A 196 17.17 -2.12 -5.52
N GLU A 197 15.87 -2.41 -5.62
CA GLU A 197 14.86 -2.03 -4.64
C GLU A 197 13.69 -3.01 -4.69
N VAL A 198 13.20 -3.39 -3.52
CA VAL A 198 12.00 -4.21 -3.36
C VAL A 198 11.07 -3.53 -2.36
N LEU A 199 9.81 -3.31 -2.74
CA LEU A 199 8.78 -2.75 -1.87
C LEU A 199 7.68 -3.78 -1.65
N LEU A 200 7.20 -3.88 -0.41
CA LEU A 200 6.08 -4.71 -0.05
C LEU A 200 4.91 -3.83 0.40
N PHE A 201 3.75 -4.01 -0.23
CA PHE A 201 2.55 -3.21 0.02
C PHE A 201 1.41 -4.07 0.54
N GLU A 202 0.59 -3.52 1.42
CA GLU A 202 -0.65 -4.18 1.82
C GLU A 202 -1.67 -4.10 0.67
N ARG A 203 -2.33 -5.22 0.38
CA ARG A 203 -3.11 -5.40 -0.85
C ARG A 203 -4.29 -4.46 -0.99
N ALA A 204 -5.03 -4.20 0.08
CA ALA A 204 -6.25 -3.39 0.03
C ALA A 204 -5.92 -1.89 -0.06
N THR A 205 -5.08 -1.40 0.85
CA THR A 205 -4.75 0.00 1.08
C THR A 205 -3.60 0.50 0.22
N PHE A 206 -2.73 -0.39 -0.24
CA PHE A 206 -1.46 -0.06 -0.89
C PHE A 206 -0.47 0.72 0.00
N LEU A 207 -0.66 0.67 1.33
CA LEU A 207 0.34 1.20 2.27
C LEU A 207 1.61 0.36 2.22
N VAL A 208 2.76 1.03 2.35
CA VAL A 208 4.06 0.37 2.37
C VAL A 208 4.24 -0.32 3.72
N ILE A 209 4.55 -1.60 3.69
CA ILE A 209 4.78 -2.42 4.89
C ILE A 209 6.28 -2.54 5.18
N SER A 210 7.07 -2.81 4.14
CA SER A 210 8.49 -3.08 4.26
C SER A 210 9.16 -2.75 2.94
N HIS A 211 10.45 -2.44 2.98
CA HIS A 211 11.25 -2.22 1.79
C HIS A 211 12.68 -2.73 1.98
N CYS A 212 13.34 -3.01 0.87
CA CYS A 212 14.77 -3.22 0.77
C CYS A 212 15.28 -2.25 -0.30
N GLN A 213 16.34 -1.52 0.02
CA GLN A 213 16.97 -0.56 -0.88
C GLN A 213 18.47 -0.85 -0.93
N ARG A 214 18.98 -1.26 -2.10
CA ARG A 214 20.40 -1.53 -2.34
C ARG A 214 21.10 -0.39 -3.08
N LYS A 215 20.34 0.43 -3.84
CA LYS A 215 20.84 1.66 -4.49
C LYS A 215 20.21 2.91 -3.90
N GLN A 216 21.00 3.98 -3.75
CA GLN A 216 20.46 5.25 -3.26
C GLN A 216 19.61 5.92 -4.34
N HIS A 217 18.39 6.33 -3.99
CA HIS A 217 17.50 7.06 -4.88
C HIS A 217 17.43 8.53 -4.46
N ARG A 218 17.26 9.43 -5.44
CA ARG A 218 17.17 10.89 -5.20
C ARG A 218 15.91 11.29 -4.43
N ASP A 219 14.78 10.63 -4.74
CA ASP A 219 13.49 10.94 -4.15
C ASP A 219 13.23 10.08 -2.90
N SER A 220 13.28 10.71 -1.73
CA SER A 220 12.96 10.08 -0.45
C SER A 220 11.47 9.76 -0.28
N HIS A 221 10.60 10.38 -1.08
CA HIS A 221 9.14 10.25 -0.99
C HIS A 221 8.56 9.28 -2.03
N ARG A 222 9.42 8.55 -2.75
CA ARG A 222 8.98 7.67 -3.84
C ARG A 222 8.04 6.56 -3.38
N PHE A 223 8.15 6.08 -2.14
CA PHE A 223 7.33 4.96 -1.65
C PHE A 223 5.86 5.33 -1.57
N GLU A 224 5.56 6.45 -0.91
CA GLU A 224 4.21 6.99 -0.79
C GLU A 224 3.65 7.48 -2.12
N LYS A 225 4.51 8.00 -3.03
CA LYS A 225 4.11 8.34 -4.40
C LYS A 225 3.66 7.11 -5.17
N VAL A 226 4.43 6.01 -5.11
CA VAL A 226 4.05 4.74 -5.74
C VAL A 226 2.74 4.22 -5.15
N SER A 227 2.59 4.22 -3.82
CA SER A 227 1.33 3.85 -3.16
C SER A 227 0.15 4.64 -3.71
N ASN A 228 0.28 5.97 -3.80
CA ASN A 228 -0.78 6.83 -4.31
C ASN A 228 -1.08 6.54 -5.80
N ILE A 229 -0.06 6.49 -6.65
CA ILE A 229 -0.20 6.22 -8.10
C ILE A 229 -0.92 4.88 -8.34
N ILE A 230 -0.44 3.80 -7.71
CA ILE A 230 -1.01 2.46 -7.93
C ILE A 230 -2.40 2.35 -7.32
N LYS A 231 -2.66 3.00 -6.19
CA LYS A 231 -4.01 3.06 -5.63
C LYS A 231 -4.96 3.75 -6.59
N GLN A 232 -4.61 4.92 -7.13
CA GLN A 232 -5.45 5.61 -8.12
C GLN A 232 -5.68 4.77 -9.39
N PHE A 233 -4.64 4.09 -9.87
CA PHE A 233 -4.76 3.17 -11.00
C PHE A 233 -5.71 2.01 -10.70
N LYS A 234 -5.59 1.38 -9.53
CA LYS A 234 -6.47 0.30 -9.07
C LYS A 234 -7.93 0.74 -8.95
N LEU A 235 -8.18 1.96 -8.49
CA LEU A 235 -9.52 2.55 -8.45
C LEU A 235 -10.07 2.76 -9.87
N SER A 236 -9.24 3.19 -10.81
CA SER A 236 -9.61 3.31 -12.23
C SER A 236 -9.97 1.95 -12.85
N CYS A 237 -9.18 0.90 -12.60
CA CYS A 237 -9.52 -0.46 -13.04
C CYS A 237 -10.88 -0.92 -12.48
N SER A 238 -11.13 -0.65 -11.18
CA SER A 238 -12.35 -1.06 -10.50
C SER A 238 -13.59 -0.41 -11.11
N LYS A 239 -13.49 0.86 -11.54
CA LYS A 239 -14.57 1.57 -12.26
C LYS A 239 -14.89 0.93 -13.62
N LEU A 240 -13.92 0.27 -14.24
CA LEU A 240 -14.09 -0.48 -15.48
C LEU A 240 -14.56 -1.93 -15.25
N GLY A 241 -14.87 -2.31 -14.01
CA GLY A 241 -15.29 -3.67 -13.65
C GLY A 241 -14.15 -4.70 -13.60
N ALA A 242 -12.89 -4.26 -13.66
CA ALA A 242 -11.72 -5.13 -13.62
C ALA A 242 -10.92 -4.95 -12.31
N LYS A 243 -10.19 -5.99 -11.90
CA LYS A 243 -9.27 -5.91 -10.77
C LYS A 243 -7.83 -5.80 -11.30
N PHE A 244 -7.05 -4.88 -10.72
CA PHE A 244 -5.62 -4.84 -10.93
C PHE A 244 -4.98 -6.16 -10.47
N SER A 245 -4.05 -6.71 -11.26
CA SER A 245 -3.35 -7.98 -10.98
C SER A 245 -1.84 -7.78 -10.94
N SER A 246 -1.27 -7.22 -12.01
CA SER A 246 0.15 -6.96 -12.15
C SER A 246 0.42 -5.82 -13.14
N MET A 247 1.64 -5.30 -13.12
CA MET A 247 2.15 -4.27 -14.02
C MET A 247 3.65 -4.45 -14.22
N GLU A 248 4.12 -4.39 -15.46
CA GLU A 248 5.55 -4.24 -15.79
C GLU A 248 5.75 -2.88 -16.45
N VAL A 249 6.72 -2.11 -15.95
CA VAL A 249 7.12 -0.83 -16.53
C VAL A 249 8.61 -0.90 -16.84
N ARG A 250 9.00 -0.62 -18.08
CA ARG A 250 10.38 -0.71 -18.54
C ARG A 250 10.79 0.52 -19.32
N ASN A 251 12.01 0.99 -19.08
CA ASN A 251 12.69 1.97 -19.91
C ASN A 251 14.15 1.56 -20.12
N SER A 252 14.97 2.47 -20.69
CA SER A 252 16.39 2.22 -20.94
C SER A 252 17.27 2.14 -19.69
N VAL A 253 16.75 2.52 -18.52
CA VAL A 253 17.49 2.65 -17.25
C VAL A 253 17.06 1.58 -16.23
N PHE A 254 15.79 1.20 -16.21
CA PHE A 254 15.26 0.23 -15.27
C PHE A 254 14.02 -0.52 -15.79
N ALA A 255 13.72 -1.64 -15.14
CA ALA A 255 12.45 -2.33 -15.18
C ALA A 255 11.86 -2.45 -13.77
N ALA A 256 10.56 -2.20 -13.64
CA ALA A 256 9.81 -2.37 -12.40
C ALA A 256 8.65 -3.33 -12.61
N PHE A 257 8.53 -4.30 -11.70
CA PHE A 257 7.51 -5.34 -11.72
C PHE A 257 6.66 -5.19 -10.47
N ILE A 258 5.36 -4.94 -10.64
CA ILE A 258 4.37 -4.95 -9.56
C ILE A 258 3.50 -6.16 -9.75
N ASP A 259 3.47 -7.07 -8.79
CA ASP A 259 2.65 -8.28 -8.87
C ASP A 259 2.01 -8.60 -7.52
N THR A 260 0.89 -9.30 -7.56
CA THR A 260 0.28 -9.86 -6.36
C THR A 260 1.27 -10.85 -5.74
N PHE A 261 1.68 -10.59 -4.50
CA PHE A 261 2.72 -11.38 -3.87
C PHE A 261 2.12 -12.47 -2.99
N THR A 262 1.33 -12.10 -1.98
CA THR A 262 0.53 -13.04 -1.17
C THR A 262 -0.96 -12.73 -1.32
N SER A 263 -1.81 -13.46 -0.59
CA SER A 263 -3.23 -13.10 -0.48
C SER A 263 -3.47 -11.67 0.09
N ASN A 264 -2.52 -11.14 0.88
CA ASN A 264 -2.62 -9.86 1.58
C ASN A 264 -1.62 -8.80 1.11
N THR A 265 -0.72 -9.12 0.17
CA THR A 265 0.33 -8.18 -0.25
C THR A 265 0.53 -8.10 -1.77
N TYR A 266 1.05 -6.95 -2.20
CA TYR A 266 1.72 -6.77 -3.49
C TYR A 266 3.22 -6.60 -3.25
N VAL A 267 4.04 -7.04 -4.21
CA VAL A 267 5.46 -6.74 -4.25
C VAL A 267 5.76 -5.87 -5.46
N MET A 268 6.65 -4.90 -5.30
CA MET A 268 7.29 -4.20 -6.40
C MET A 268 8.78 -4.53 -6.38
N VAL A 269 9.32 -4.94 -7.53
CA VAL A 269 10.75 -5.24 -7.71
C VAL A 269 11.30 -4.31 -8.79
N VAL A 270 12.35 -3.56 -8.46
CA VAL A 270 13.03 -2.63 -9.37
C VAL A 270 14.42 -3.17 -9.69
N MET A 271 14.73 -3.23 -10.99
CA MET A 271 15.96 -3.79 -11.55
C MET A 271 16.55 -2.79 -12.55
N SER A 272 17.86 -2.52 -12.49
CA SER A 272 18.56 -1.74 -13.53
C SER A 272 19.45 -2.58 -14.44
N ASP A 273 19.67 -3.85 -14.13
CA ASP A 273 20.44 -4.75 -15.00
C ASP A 273 19.57 -5.20 -16.20
N PRO A 274 19.89 -4.76 -17.43
CA PRO A 274 19.13 -5.14 -18.62
C PRO A 274 19.42 -6.58 -19.08
N SER A 275 20.47 -7.23 -18.56
CA SER A 275 20.84 -8.59 -18.93
C SER A 275 19.92 -9.65 -18.32
N ILE A 276 19.19 -9.30 -17.26
CA ILE A 276 18.26 -10.19 -16.56
C ILE A 276 16.92 -10.22 -17.32
N PRO A 277 16.48 -11.37 -17.86
CA PRO A 277 15.18 -11.48 -18.53
C PRO A 277 14.02 -11.25 -17.56
N SER A 278 12.93 -10.61 -18.02
CA SER A 278 11.73 -10.37 -17.22
C SER A 278 11.19 -11.66 -16.61
N GLU A 279 11.22 -12.75 -17.36
CA GLU A 279 10.71 -14.06 -16.95
C GLU A 279 11.47 -14.61 -15.74
N ALA A 280 12.79 -14.37 -15.64
CA ALA A 280 13.58 -14.80 -14.50
C ALA A 280 13.10 -14.12 -13.22
N THR A 281 12.89 -12.79 -13.27
CA THR A 281 12.36 -12.01 -12.15
C THR A 281 10.95 -12.47 -11.77
N LEU A 282 10.07 -12.69 -12.74
CA LEU A 282 8.70 -13.13 -12.50
C LEU A 282 8.64 -14.55 -11.90
N ILE A 283 9.50 -15.47 -12.34
CA ILE A 283 9.63 -16.81 -11.75
C ILE A 283 10.08 -16.71 -10.30
N ASN A 284 11.08 -15.86 -10.00
CA ASN A 284 11.55 -15.66 -8.64
C ASN A 284 10.48 -15.08 -7.72
N ILE A 285 9.71 -14.09 -8.20
CA ILE A 285 8.54 -13.55 -7.46
C ILE A 285 7.54 -14.66 -7.15
N ARG A 286 7.22 -15.51 -8.13
CA ARG A 286 6.28 -16.63 -7.94
C ARG A 286 6.80 -17.67 -6.95
N ASN A 287 8.09 -18.00 -6.99
CA ASN A 287 8.69 -19.00 -6.10
C ASN A 287 8.78 -18.50 -4.66
N ALA A 288 9.01 -17.20 -4.45
CA ALA A 288 9.08 -16.61 -3.12
C ALA A 288 7.71 -16.51 -2.42
N ARG A 289 6.60 -16.47 -3.17
CA ARG A 289 5.24 -16.31 -2.65
C ARG A 289 4.92 -17.19 -1.45
N LYS A 290 5.15 -18.51 -1.57
CA LYS A 290 4.80 -19.48 -0.52
C LYS A 290 5.51 -19.19 0.80
N TYR A 291 6.77 -18.79 0.74
CA TYR A 291 7.55 -18.44 1.93
C TYR A 291 6.97 -17.21 2.65
N PHE A 292 6.56 -16.18 1.92
CA PHE A 292 5.96 -14.99 2.51
C PHE A 292 4.52 -15.23 3.01
N GLU A 293 3.76 -16.14 2.41
CA GLU A 293 2.45 -16.56 2.92
C GLU A 293 2.54 -17.24 4.29
N GLU A 294 3.61 -18.02 4.53
CA GLU A 294 3.90 -18.65 5.83
C GLU A 294 4.31 -17.62 6.88
N LEU A 295 5.10 -16.59 6.50
CA LEU A 295 5.49 -15.50 7.40
C LEU A 295 4.31 -14.65 7.89
N GLU A 296 3.28 -14.47 7.06
CA GLU A 296 2.04 -13.75 7.44
C GLU A 296 1.19 -14.55 8.44
N ASN A 297 1.30 -15.88 8.43
CA ASN A 297 0.49 -16.80 9.23
C ASN A 297 1.36 -17.65 10.17
N PRO A 298 2.00 -17.08 11.21
CA PRO A 298 2.82 -17.84 12.14
C PRO A 298 2.05 -18.90 12.94
N ASN A 299 0.71 -18.89 12.88
CA ASN A 299 -0.15 -19.90 13.53
C ASN A 299 -0.60 -21.03 12.60
N SER A 300 -0.28 -20.99 11.29
CA SER A 300 -0.57 -22.11 10.37
C SER A 300 0.55 -23.15 10.32
N SER A 301 1.66 -22.93 11.04
CA SER A 301 2.71 -23.92 11.26
C SER A 301 2.30 -24.92 12.36
N THR A 302 1.30 -25.75 12.07
CA THR A 302 1.16 -27.02 12.77
C THR A 302 2.32 -27.95 12.39
N GLY A 303 3.23 -28.18 13.33
CA GLY A 303 4.01 -29.42 13.48
C GLY A 303 4.84 -29.88 12.29
N GLY A 304 6.10 -29.44 12.23
CA GLY A 304 7.10 -30.06 11.37
C GLY A 304 8.51 -29.57 11.71
N ASN A 305 9.24 -30.36 12.50
CA ASN A 305 10.70 -30.24 12.58
C ASN A 305 11.28 -30.22 11.15
N ASN A 306 12.05 -29.19 10.82
CA ASN A 306 13.25 -29.30 9.99
C ASN A 306 14.00 -27.95 9.93
N HIS A 307 14.79 -27.69 10.97
CA HIS A 307 16.02 -26.92 10.82
C HIS A 307 17.07 -27.81 10.18
N HIS A 308 17.02 -28.03 8.86
CA HIS A 308 18.17 -28.46 8.06
C HIS A 308 18.14 -27.72 6.73
N LEU A 309 18.77 -26.55 6.72
CA LEU A 309 19.25 -25.93 5.50
C LEU A 309 20.25 -26.88 4.85
N HIS A 310 19.89 -27.40 3.68
CA HIS A 310 20.75 -28.17 2.81
C HIS A 310 21.96 -27.32 2.40
N HIS A 311 23.11 -27.64 2.99
CA HIS A 311 24.41 -27.47 2.33
C HIS A 311 24.58 -28.64 1.35
N ALA A 312 24.52 -28.37 0.05
CA ALA A 312 25.13 -29.21 -0.98
C ALA A 312 25.52 -28.28 -2.13
N ALA A 313 26.74 -27.73 -2.10
CA ALA A 313 27.92 -28.35 -2.73
C ALA A 313 27.75 -28.46 -4.26
N ILE A 314 28.07 -27.36 -4.94
CA ILE A 314 28.64 -27.40 -6.28
C ILE A 314 29.96 -28.16 -6.16
N ASN A 315 30.06 -29.34 -6.76
CA ASN A 315 31.36 -29.92 -7.06
C ASN A 315 31.30 -30.74 -8.35
N HIS A 316 32.27 -30.44 -9.22
CA HIS A 316 32.60 -31.16 -10.43
C HIS A 316 33.09 -32.58 -10.12
N GLY A 317 32.82 -33.52 -11.03
CA GLY A 317 33.50 -34.82 -11.05
C GLY A 317 32.78 -35.83 -11.94
N GLY A 318 33.38 -36.16 -13.09
CA GLY A 318 32.87 -37.14 -14.04
C GLY A 318 33.01 -38.59 -13.58
N GLY A 319 32.39 -39.50 -14.34
CA GLY A 319 32.56 -40.94 -14.15
C GLY A 319 31.52 -41.76 -14.91
N HIS A 320 32.01 -42.50 -15.91
CA HIS A 320 31.28 -43.47 -16.74
C HIS A 320 30.56 -44.58 -15.96
N GLY A 321 29.47 -45.10 -16.53
CA GLY A 321 28.88 -46.39 -16.14
C GLY A 321 27.70 -46.80 -17.05
N LEU A 322 27.80 -47.98 -17.65
CA LEU A 322 27.00 -48.51 -18.76
C LEU A 322 25.85 -49.43 -18.30
N VAL A 323 24.76 -49.42 -19.09
CA VAL A 323 23.94 -50.57 -19.60
C VAL A 323 22.90 -51.30 -18.72
N ASN A 324 21.65 -51.26 -19.23
CA ASN A 324 20.59 -52.29 -19.41
C ASN A 324 19.20 -51.65 -19.14
N GLY A 325 18.15 -51.74 -19.97
CA GLY A 325 17.72 -52.77 -20.92
C GLY A 325 16.41 -53.38 -20.41
N GLY A 326 15.24 -52.97 -20.94
CA GLY A 326 13.94 -53.48 -20.47
C GLY A 326 12.68 -52.88 -21.12
N THR A 327 12.35 -53.41 -22.30
CA THR A 327 11.07 -53.56 -23.03
C THR A 327 9.71 -53.03 -22.48
N HIS A 328 8.95 -52.40 -23.41
CA HIS A 328 7.50 -52.09 -23.42
C HIS A 328 6.54 -53.30 -23.29
N PRO A 329 5.22 -53.08 -23.12
CA PRO A 329 4.32 -53.06 -24.29
C PRO A 329 3.24 -51.95 -24.32
N ASN A 330 2.76 -51.71 -25.54
CA ASN A 330 1.79 -50.73 -26.03
C ASN A 330 0.35 -50.91 -25.52
N HIS A 331 -0.40 -49.79 -25.46
CA HIS A 331 -1.83 -49.76 -25.77
C HIS A 331 -2.17 -48.62 -26.75
N TYR A 332 -2.78 -49.01 -27.86
CA TYR A 332 -3.33 -48.17 -28.92
C TYR A 332 -4.81 -47.89 -28.62
N ALA A 333 -5.24 -46.63 -28.77
CA ALA A 333 -6.63 -46.28 -29.11
C ALA A 333 -6.62 -44.95 -29.90
N GLY A 334 -7.06 -44.99 -31.17
CA GLY A 334 -7.44 -43.82 -31.96
C GLY A 334 -8.82 -43.28 -31.53
N SER A 335 -9.45 -42.27 -32.10
CA SER A 335 -9.18 -41.25 -33.13
C SER A 335 -10.52 -40.49 -33.27
N GLY A 336 -10.51 -39.17 -33.49
CA GLY A 336 -11.63 -38.48 -34.17
C GLY A 336 -12.13 -37.18 -33.53
N GLY A 337 -11.69 -36.04 -34.05
CA GLY A 337 -12.35 -34.74 -33.83
C GLY A 337 -11.39 -33.55 -33.87
N GLY A 338 -11.01 -33.06 -35.05
CA GLY A 338 -10.00 -32.01 -35.13
C GLY A 338 -9.89 -31.26 -36.46
N TYR A 339 -10.99 -31.06 -37.20
CA TYR A 339 -10.93 -30.30 -38.47
C TYR A 339 -12.00 -29.21 -38.64
N HIS A 340 -12.80 -28.87 -37.61
CA HIS A 340 -13.80 -27.78 -37.71
C HIS A 340 -13.59 -26.61 -36.74
N GLN A 341 -12.57 -26.67 -35.87
CA GLN A 341 -12.34 -25.63 -34.85
C GLN A 341 -11.25 -24.61 -35.23
N TYR A 342 -10.39 -24.93 -36.19
CA TYR A 342 -9.27 -24.07 -36.62
C TYR A 342 -9.65 -23.02 -37.69
N ALA A 343 -10.71 -23.25 -38.47
CA ALA A 343 -11.15 -22.30 -39.51
C ALA A 343 -11.86 -21.06 -38.92
N GLY A 344 -12.60 -21.23 -37.81
CA GLY A 344 -13.31 -20.13 -37.15
C GLY A 344 -12.39 -19.15 -36.43
N GLN A 345 -11.27 -19.61 -35.87
CA GLN A 345 -10.30 -18.73 -35.19
C GLN A 345 -9.52 -17.85 -36.17
N GLN A 346 -9.19 -18.34 -37.37
CA GLN A 346 -8.49 -17.54 -38.38
C GLN A 346 -9.36 -16.42 -38.95
N GLN A 347 -10.65 -16.67 -39.20
CA GLN A 347 -11.58 -15.62 -39.66
C GLN A 347 -11.79 -14.52 -38.59
N GLN A 348 -11.85 -14.90 -37.32
CA GLN A 348 -12.06 -13.94 -36.23
C GLN A 348 -10.82 -13.05 -35.99
N GLN A 349 -9.62 -13.62 -36.17
CA GLN A 349 -8.36 -12.88 -36.07
C GLN A 349 -8.16 -11.91 -37.24
N GLN A 350 -8.63 -12.28 -38.44
CA GLN A 350 -8.57 -11.43 -39.63
C GLN A 350 -9.55 -10.24 -39.56
N GLN A 351 -10.73 -10.44 -38.96
CA GLN A 351 -11.69 -9.35 -38.69
C GLN A 351 -11.17 -8.36 -37.64
N LEU A 352 -10.53 -8.84 -36.56
CA LEU A 352 -9.93 -7.98 -35.54
C LEU A 352 -8.79 -7.13 -36.11
N TYR A 353 -8.01 -7.69 -37.03
CA TYR A 353 -6.93 -6.96 -37.71
C TYR A 353 -7.46 -5.86 -38.65
N GLN A 354 -8.55 -6.12 -39.38
CA GLN A 354 -9.20 -5.10 -40.21
C GLN A 354 -9.82 -3.97 -39.37
N GLN A 355 -10.41 -4.27 -38.21
CA GLN A 355 -10.93 -3.24 -37.31
C GLN A 355 -9.83 -2.36 -36.71
N GLN A 356 -8.67 -2.92 -36.37
CA GLN A 356 -7.52 -2.13 -35.89
C GLN A 356 -6.98 -1.19 -36.98
N GLN A 357 -6.92 -1.63 -38.24
CA GLN A 357 -6.49 -0.77 -39.35
C GLN A 357 -7.46 0.40 -39.60
N GLN A 358 -8.78 0.16 -39.53
CA GLN A 358 -9.77 1.23 -39.66
C GLN A 358 -9.69 2.23 -38.51
N ALA A 359 -9.48 1.77 -37.27
CA ALA A 359 -9.30 2.65 -36.12
C ALA A 359 -8.04 3.53 -36.25
N HIS A 360 -6.93 2.96 -36.74
CA HIS A 360 -5.71 3.73 -37.01
C HIS A 360 -5.93 4.81 -38.07
N HIS A 361 -6.67 4.50 -39.14
CA HIS A 361 -6.95 5.45 -40.21
C HIS A 361 -7.85 6.62 -39.74
N LEU A 362 -8.84 6.34 -38.90
CA LEU A 362 -9.70 7.36 -38.26
C LEU A 362 -8.90 8.28 -37.32
N THR A 363 -7.95 7.72 -36.56
CA THR A 363 -7.12 8.48 -35.63
C THR A 363 -6.16 9.41 -36.37
N GLN A 364 -5.59 8.96 -37.50
CA GLN A 364 -4.76 9.81 -38.36
C GLN A 364 -5.58 10.93 -39.02
N TYR A 365 -6.82 10.65 -39.45
CA TYR A 365 -7.71 11.66 -40.04
C TYR A 365 -8.10 12.76 -39.04
N GLN A 366 -8.38 12.39 -37.79
CA GLN A 366 -8.67 13.35 -36.71
C GLN A 366 -7.45 14.19 -36.33
N SER A 367 -6.25 13.60 -36.35
CA SER A 367 -4.99 14.30 -36.08
C SER A 367 -4.67 15.34 -37.16
N TYR A 368 -4.94 15.03 -38.44
CA TYR A 368 -4.73 15.94 -39.56
C TYR A 368 -5.69 17.15 -39.56
N HIS A 369 -6.94 16.95 -39.14
CA HIS A 369 -7.93 18.03 -39.03
C HIS A 369 -7.72 18.94 -37.81
N HIS A 370 -7.11 18.42 -36.73
CA HIS A 370 -6.82 19.22 -35.54
C HIS A 370 -5.63 20.17 -35.76
N ASN A 371 -4.62 19.75 -36.54
CA ASN A 371 -3.45 20.57 -36.86
C ASN A 371 -3.73 21.65 -37.93
N THR A 372 -4.77 21.49 -38.76
CA THR A 372 -5.15 22.50 -39.75
C THR A 372 -6.04 23.61 -39.18
N THR A 373 -6.71 23.37 -38.05
CA THR A 373 -7.54 24.38 -37.37
C THR A 373 -6.75 25.25 -36.37
N THR A 374 -5.60 24.80 -35.90
CA THR A 374 -4.74 25.57 -34.97
C THR A 374 -3.82 26.59 -35.66
N ASN A 375 -3.56 26.46 -36.96
CA ASN A 375 -2.74 27.41 -37.73
C ASN A 375 -3.53 28.57 -38.38
N ALA A 376 -4.85 28.66 -38.17
CA ALA A 376 -5.69 29.74 -38.73
C ALA A 376 -5.98 30.89 -37.74
N TYR A 377 -5.42 30.83 -36.53
CA TYR A 377 -5.52 31.89 -35.51
C TYR A 377 -4.13 32.25 -34.99
N HIS A 378 -3.32 32.85 -35.88
CA HIS A 378 -2.18 33.69 -35.50
C HIS A 378 -2.14 34.93 -36.39
#